data_AF-A0AAJ7S5P4-F1
#
_entry.id   AF-A0AAJ7S5P4-F1
#
_cell.length_a   1.000
_cell.length_b   1.000
_cell.length_c   1.000
_cell.angle_alpha   90.00
_cell.angle_beta   90.00
_cell.angle_gamma   90.00
#
_symmetry.space_group_name_H-M   'P 1'
#
loop_
_entity.id
_entity.type
_entity.pdbx_description
1 polymer ?
#
loop_
_entity_poly.entity_id
_entity_poly.type
_entity_poly.pdbx_seq_one_letter_code
_entity_poly.pdbx_strand_id
1 'polypeptide(L)'
;MLGCRRFGRRNNGEKGELFIGGVAAQILRVTRSQFRPDSITLNIYNYKENWKLSRFGTFARDQKLLGANVFGTQNVTNPPTFEMNMPRNVTTAVGQTAFLHCRVHQLGDKEVSWMRKRDMHILSAGILMYTSDLRFQVIHPDKSENWTLQIKSPQIRDSGVYECQVSTEPKMSLNYSLNVDAAGARILGPSDLYVKTGSLLTLTCLMSQGPHDLGTVAWYRGNEPVVTSPHSENDVNGEPRITVKTEWSGALTSRLKITHAKSSDSGNYSCVPTVAQRAIVNVHVINGEHPAAMQHGNTAAGSPASKTVLVMLAFFLGQLR
;
A
#
# COMPACT_ATOMS: atom_id res chain seq x y z
N MET A 1 38.02 10.77 3.03
CA MET A 1 39.04 11.54 3.78
C MET A 1 39.64 10.64 4.84
N LEU A 2 40.93 10.33 4.77
CA LEU A 2 41.64 9.56 5.80
C LEU A 2 42.03 10.52 6.93
N GLY A 3 41.39 10.39 8.09
CA GLY A 3 41.71 11.18 9.28
C GLY A 3 42.44 10.33 10.31
N CYS A 4 43.69 10.66 10.63
CA CYS A 4 44.45 10.00 11.68
C CYS A 4 44.41 10.87 12.95
N ARG A 5 43.60 10.51 13.96
CA ARG A 5 43.64 11.17 15.28
C ARG A 5 44.56 10.37 16.20
N ARG A 6 45.67 10.99 16.64
CA ARG A 6 46.53 10.47 17.71
C ARG A 6 45.84 10.71 19.06
N PHE A 7 45.53 9.64 19.80
CA PHE A 7 45.24 9.72 21.23
C PHE A 7 46.43 9.21 22.04
N GLY A 8 46.70 9.87 23.17
CA GLY A 8 47.99 9.88 23.88
C GLY A 8 48.46 8.55 24.48
N ARG A 9 49.78 8.51 24.73
CA ARG A 9 50.50 7.41 25.38
C ARG A 9 49.94 7.08 26.77
N ARG A 10 49.57 5.81 26.99
CA ARG A 10 49.65 5.14 28.30
C ARG A 10 50.42 3.83 28.14
N ASN A 11 51.23 3.54 29.15
CA ASN A 11 52.19 2.44 29.20
C ASN A 11 51.55 1.07 28.95
N ASN A 12 52.31 0.22 28.25
CA ASN A 12 52.04 -1.17 27.86
C ASN A 12 51.06 -1.39 26.68
N GLY A 13 51.62 -1.31 25.46
CA GLY A 13 51.06 -1.87 24.23
C GLY A 13 50.27 -0.86 23.39
N GLU A 14 50.85 -0.42 22.26
CA GLU A 14 50.14 0.40 21.27
C GLU A 14 48.96 -0.38 20.67
N LYS A 15 47.73 -0.04 21.06
CA LYS A 15 46.52 -0.35 20.28
C LYS A 15 46.02 0.95 19.66
N GLY A 16 46.31 1.15 18.39
CA GLY A 16 45.66 2.17 17.56
C GLY A 16 44.52 1.56 16.78
N GLU A 17 43.33 2.17 16.84
CA GLU A 17 42.21 1.84 15.98
C GLU A 17 42.27 2.69 14.70
N LEU A 18 42.16 2.03 13.54
CA LEU A 18 42.11 2.68 12.25
C LEU A 18 40.67 2.69 11.75
N PHE A 19 40.13 3.88 11.49
CA PHE A 19 38.81 4.05 10.89
C PHE A 19 38.95 4.27 9.37
N ILE A 20 38.47 3.32 8.58
CA ILE A 20 38.38 3.45 7.12
C ILE A 20 36.89 3.51 6.78
N GLY A 21 36.41 4.67 6.30
CA GLY A 21 35.00 4.83 5.90
C GLY A 21 33.99 4.64 7.04
N GLY A 22 34.37 4.91 8.30
CA GLY A 22 33.49 4.78 9.47
C GLY A 22 33.47 3.39 10.13
N VAL A 23 34.22 2.41 9.62
CA VAL A 23 34.32 1.07 10.20
C VAL A 23 35.57 0.95 11.07
N ALA A 24 35.42 0.42 12.29
CA ALA A 24 36.53 0.15 13.20
C ALA A 24 37.30 -1.12 12.78
N ALA A 25 38.61 -1.01 12.61
CA ALA A 25 39.48 -2.15 12.32
C ALA A 25 40.68 -2.21 13.28
N GLN A 26 41.08 -3.42 13.65
CA GLN A 26 42.18 -3.65 14.59
C GLN A 26 43.49 -3.95 13.83
N ILE A 27 44.55 -3.21 14.14
CA ILE A 27 45.89 -3.46 13.61
C ILE A 27 46.50 -4.63 14.40
N LEU A 28 46.75 -5.75 13.72
CA LEU A 28 47.28 -6.96 14.36
C LEU A 28 48.82 -7.00 14.38
N ARG A 29 49.46 -6.54 13.30
CA ARG A 29 50.93 -6.58 13.19
C ARG A 29 51.45 -5.48 12.28
N VAL A 30 52.49 -4.79 12.75
CA VAL A 30 53.26 -3.82 11.97
C VAL A 30 54.64 -4.42 11.73
N THR A 31 55.01 -4.62 10.48
CA THR A 31 56.34 -5.14 10.11
C THR A 31 57.04 -4.15 9.20
N ARG A 32 58.28 -3.81 9.55
CA ARG A 32 59.17 -2.98 8.73
C ARG A 32 59.89 -3.89 7.73
N SER A 33 59.87 -3.54 6.45
CA SER A 33 60.60 -4.32 5.44
C SER A 33 62.09 -4.26 5.70
N GLN A 34 62.77 -5.41 5.74
CA GLN A 34 64.23 -5.46 5.87
C GLN A 34 64.97 -4.97 4.61
N PHE A 35 64.29 -4.96 3.45
CA PHE A 35 64.87 -4.58 2.17
C PHE A 35 64.62 -3.12 1.75
N ARG A 36 63.68 -2.42 2.42
CA ARG A 36 63.46 -0.97 2.25
C ARG A 36 63.13 -0.34 3.61
N PRO A 37 64.07 0.40 4.23
CA PRO A 37 63.89 0.97 5.57
C PRO A 37 62.68 1.93 5.68
N ASP A 38 62.23 2.48 4.55
CA ASP A 38 61.15 3.47 4.50
C ASP A 38 59.77 2.86 4.22
N SER A 39 59.66 1.53 4.12
CA SER A 39 58.36 0.87 3.95
C SER A 39 57.87 0.14 5.19
N ILE A 40 56.63 0.44 5.56
CA ILE A 40 55.90 -0.18 6.66
C ILE A 40 54.73 -0.96 6.05
N THR A 41 54.62 -2.25 6.39
CA THR A 41 53.48 -3.08 6.02
C THR A 41 52.58 -3.26 7.24
N LEU A 42 51.28 -2.98 7.07
CA LEU A 42 50.25 -3.12 8.10
C LEU A 42 49.35 -4.31 7.77
N ASN A 43 49.28 -5.29 8.68
CA ASN A 43 48.29 -6.36 8.62
C ASN A 43 47.11 -6.00 9.51
N ILE A 44 45.95 -5.79 8.89
CA ILE A 44 44.72 -5.34 9.55
C ILE A 44 43.65 -6.41 9.34
N TYR A 45 42.90 -6.73 10.39
CA TYR A 45 41.78 -7.68 10.34
C TYR A 45 40.48 -6.97 10.66
N ASN A 46 39.44 -7.26 9.89
CA ASN A 46 38.07 -6.80 10.16
C ASN A 46 37.31 -7.93 10.86
N TYR A 47 36.63 -7.62 11.96
CA TYR A 47 35.91 -8.60 12.76
C TYR A 47 34.55 -9.02 12.17
N LYS A 48 34.03 -8.31 11.15
CA LYS A 48 32.65 -8.58 10.68
C LYS A 48 32.49 -9.45 9.47
N GLU A 49 33.49 -9.66 8.62
CA GLU A 49 33.41 -10.63 7.53
C GLU A 49 34.81 -11.16 7.17
N ASN A 50 34.92 -12.48 6.95
CA ASN A 50 36.14 -13.25 6.69
C ASN A 50 36.88 -12.87 5.37
N TRP A 51 37.28 -11.62 5.20
CA TRP A 51 38.12 -11.17 4.08
C TRP A 51 39.56 -10.93 4.54
N LYS A 52 40.52 -11.62 3.91
CA LYS A 52 41.96 -11.32 4.05
C LYS A 52 42.32 -10.17 3.12
N LEU A 53 42.72 -9.04 3.67
CA LEU A 53 43.20 -7.88 2.90
C LEU A 53 44.68 -8.08 2.54
N SER A 54 44.99 -8.85 1.50
CA SER A 54 46.36 -8.93 0.96
C SER A 54 46.61 -7.77 -0.01
N ARG A 55 46.93 -6.59 0.54
CA ARG A 55 47.42 -5.46 -0.27
C ARG A 55 48.81 -5.07 0.22
N PHE A 56 49.85 -5.45 -0.52
CA PHE A 56 51.19 -4.90 -0.33
C PHE A 56 51.17 -3.44 -0.79
N GLY A 57 51.13 -2.50 0.16
CA GLY A 57 51.27 -1.07 -0.10
C GLY A 57 52.52 -0.54 0.60
N THR A 58 53.44 0.05 -0.16
CA THR A 58 54.53 0.87 0.37
C THR A 58 54.09 2.34 0.39
N PHE A 59 54.06 2.97 1.56
CA PHE A 59 53.83 4.40 1.70
C PHE A 59 55.16 5.14 1.50
N ALA A 60 55.29 5.90 0.41
CA ALA A 60 56.39 6.83 0.21
C ALA A 60 55.92 8.26 0.48
N ARG A 61 56.68 8.99 1.30
CA ARG A 61 56.48 10.40 1.59
C ARG A 61 57.14 11.22 0.48
N ASP A 62 56.49 11.29 -0.68
CA ASP A 62 56.54 12.44 -1.58
C ASP A 62 55.60 12.23 -2.77
N GLN A 63 54.81 13.26 -3.01
CA GLN A 63 53.74 13.32 -3.99
C GLN A 63 54.34 13.42 -5.40
N LYS A 64 54.35 12.31 -6.15
CA LYS A 64 54.47 12.36 -7.61
C LYS A 64 53.52 11.36 -8.26
N LEU A 65 52.53 11.92 -8.96
CA LEU A 65 51.57 11.20 -9.80
C LEU A 65 52.34 10.31 -10.79
N LEU A 66 52.27 8.99 -10.59
CA LEU A 66 52.52 8.02 -11.64
C LEU A 66 51.20 7.27 -11.85
N GLY A 67 50.52 7.60 -12.94
CA GLY A 67 49.33 6.90 -13.38
C GLY A 67 49.67 5.44 -13.63
N ALA A 68 49.19 4.57 -12.76
CA ALA A 68 49.10 3.15 -13.05
C ALA A 68 47.68 2.89 -13.56
N ASN A 69 47.56 2.48 -14.83
CA ASN A 69 46.34 1.89 -15.35
C ASN A 69 46.09 0.58 -14.58
N VAL A 70 45.29 0.67 -13.53
CA VAL A 70 44.73 -0.49 -12.85
C VAL A 70 43.66 -1.05 -13.78
N PHE A 71 44.02 -2.00 -14.64
CA PHE A 71 43.07 -2.97 -15.16
C PHE A 71 42.71 -3.94 -14.03
N GLY A 72 42.03 -3.42 -13.01
CA GLY A 72 41.14 -4.25 -12.24
C GLY A 72 39.98 -4.57 -13.17
N THR A 73 39.62 -5.83 -13.33
CA THR A 73 38.28 -6.17 -13.78
C THR A 73 37.34 -5.52 -12.78
N GLN A 74 36.89 -4.31 -13.07
CA GLN A 74 35.68 -3.76 -12.49
C GLN A 74 34.63 -4.77 -12.92
N ASN A 75 34.32 -5.73 -12.04
CA ASN A 75 33.00 -6.35 -12.10
C ASN A 75 32.07 -5.16 -11.96
N VAL A 76 31.55 -4.67 -13.07
CA VAL A 76 30.55 -3.61 -13.09
C VAL A 76 29.31 -4.26 -12.49
N THR A 77 29.29 -4.37 -11.17
CA THR A 77 28.06 -4.63 -10.44
C THR A 77 27.25 -3.38 -10.63
N ASN A 78 26.30 -3.47 -11.56
CA ASN A 78 25.33 -2.41 -11.80
C ASN A 78 24.76 -1.93 -10.45
N PRO A 79 24.53 -0.62 -10.29
CA PRO A 79 23.99 -0.08 -9.05
C PRO A 79 22.63 -0.73 -8.76
N PRO A 80 22.25 -0.91 -7.48
CA PRO A 80 20.96 -1.47 -7.15
C PRO A 80 19.85 -0.61 -7.75
N THR A 81 18.80 -1.24 -8.25
CA THR A 81 17.66 -0.55 -8.86
C THR A 81 16.35 -1.12 -8.35
N PHE A 82 15.35 -0.27 -8.19
CA PHE A 82 14.02 -0.72 -7.82
C PHE A 82 13.21 -1.17 -9.03
N GLU A 83 12.41 -2.22 -8.85
CA GLU A 83 11.38 -2.57 -9.83
C GLU A 83 10.18 -1.61 -9.69
N MET A 84 9.93 -0.81 -10.74
CA MET A 84 8.89 0.23 -10.73
C MET A 84 7.50 -0.29 -11.12
N ASN A 85 7.40 -1.52 -11.63
CA ASN A 85 6.14 -2.12 -12.10
C ASN A 85 5.25 -2.64 -10.96
N MET A 86 5.72 -2.55 -9.71
CA MET A 86 4.96 -3.00 -8.55
C MET A 86 3.97 -1.93 -8.07
N PRO A 87 2.75 -2.30 -7.65
CA PRO A 87 1.76 -1.35 -7.16
C PRO A 87 2.25 -0.69 -5.86
N ARG A 88 2.26 0.64 -5.85
CA ARG A 88 2.64 1.45 -4.68
C ARG A 88 1.46 1.91 -3.84
N ASN A 89 0.25 1.83 -4.40
CA ASN A 89 -1.00 2.12 -3.69
C ASN A 89 -1.65 0.78 -3.37
N VAL A 90 -1.59 0.40 -2.10
CA VAL A 90 -2.12 -0.88 -1.61
C VAL A 90 -3.32 -0.56 -0.74
N THR A 91 -4.48 -1.10 -1.11
CA THR A 91 -5.69 -1.01 -0.29
C THR A 91 -6.00 -2.40 0.26
N THR A 92 -6.29 -2.46 1.56
CA THR A 92 -6.68 -3.71 2.24
C THR A 92 -7.87 -3.44 3.15
N ALA A 93 -8.66 -4.47 3.43
CA ALA A 93 -9.66 -4.42 4.48
C ALA A 93 -9.00 -4.53 5.88
N VAL A 94 -9.63 -3.93 6.89
CA VAL A 94 -9.27 -4.15 8.30
C VAL A 94 -9.26 -5.66 8.59
N GLY A 95 -8.21 -6.12 9.27
CA GLY A 95 -8.04 -7.55 9.61
C GLY A 95 -7.41 -8.39 8.51
N GLN A 96 -7.57 -8.03 7.23
CA GLN A 96 -6.95 -8.73 6.12
C GLN A 96 -5.48 -8.35 5.98
N THR A 97 -4.60 -9.36 5.99
CA THR A 97 -3.15 -9.16 5.89
C THR A 97 -2.77 -8.39 4.63
N ALA A 98 -2.04 -7.30 4.79
CA ALA A 98 -1.48 -6.51 3.69
C ALA A 98 -0.05 -6.94 3.37
N PHE A 99 0.31 -6.81 2.09
CA PHE A 99 1.65 -7.06 1.58
C PHE A 99 2.14 -5.86 0.78
N LEU A 100 3.26 -5.27 1.19
CA LEU A 100 3.94 -4.22 0.45
C LEU A 100 5.19 -4.83 -0.20
N HIS A 101 5.15 -5.03 -1.50
CA HIS A 101 6.22 -5.69 -2.24
C HIS A 101 7.27 -4.68 -2.70
N CYS A 102 8.47 -4.77 -2.12
CA CYS A 102 9.64 -4.03 -2.60
C CYS A 102 10.62 -4.98 -3.27
N ARG A 103 10.84 -4.80 -4.57
CA ARG A 103 11.79 -5.62 -5.33
C ARG A 103 12.99 -4.79 -5.76
N VAL A 104 14.18 -5.27 -5.42
CA VAL A 104 15.45 -4.58 -5.62
C VAL A 104 16.38 -5.48 -6.41
N HIS A 105 16.70 -5.07 -7.63
CA HIS A 105 17.69 -5.74 -8.47
C HIS A 105 19.10 -5.35 -8.06
N GLN A 106 20.05 -6.26 -8.25
CA GLN A 106 21.49 -6.00 -8.07
C GLN A 106 21.84 -5.41 -6.68
N LEU A 107 21.18 -5.91 -5.62
CA LEU A 107 21.35 -5.43 -4.25
C LEU A 107 22.82 -5.50 -3.78
N GLY A 108 23.57 -6.51 -4.21
CA GLY A 108 24.98 -6.68 -3.86
C GLY A 108 25.18 -6.86 -2.37
N ASP A 109 26.07 -6.06 -1.79
CA ASP A 109 26.39 -5.97 -0.36
C ASP A 109 25.50 -4.97 0.41
N LYS A 110 24.48 -4.42 -0.25
CA LYS A 110 23.56 -3.44 0.36
C LYS A 110 22.42 -4.16 1.08
N GLU A 111 21.71 -3.40 1.90
CA GLU A 111 20.64 -3.90 2.75
C GLU A 111 19.35 -3.11 2.50
N VAL A 112 18.23 -3.82 2.53
CA VAL A 112 16.88 -3.23 2.44
C VAL A 112 16.31 -3.06 3.84
N SER A 113 15.68 -1.92 4.10
CA SER A 113 15.03 -1.59 5.37
C SER A 113 13.63 -1.06 5.13
N TRP A 114 12.72 -1.36 6.06
CA TRP A 114 11.36 -0.81 6.05
C TRP A 114 11.20 0.20 7.17
N MET A 115 10.60 1.34 6.85
CA MET A 115 10.34 2.41 7.80
C MET A 115 8.92 2.94 7.64
N ARG A 116 8.27 3.29 8.75
CA ARG A 116 7.00 4.01 8.72
C ARG A 116 7.27 5.51 8.71
N LYS A 117 6.81 6.22 7.67
CA LYS A 117 7.13 7.64 7.47
C LYS A 117 6.52 8.56 8.52
N ARG A 118 5.31 8.27 9.01
CA ARG A 118 4.55 9.19 9.88
C ARG A 118 5.28 9.58 11.17
N ASP A 119 6.10 8.67 11.69
CA ASP A 119 6.85 8.83 12.95
C ASP A 119 8.32 8.40 12.81
N MET A 120 8.79 8.22 11.57
CA MET A 120 10.16 7.77 11.24
C MET A 120 10.57 6.50 11.99
N HIS A 121 9.60 5.63 12.30
CA HIS A 121 9.84 4.41 13.06
C HIS A 121 10.38 3.31 12.15
N ILE A 122 11.59 2.84 12.45
CA ILE A 122 12.22 1.73 11.74
C ILE A 122 11.46 0.45 12.08
N LEU A 123 10.94 -0.23 11.06
CA LEU A 123 10.24 -1.50 11.21
C LEU A 123 11.22 -2.66 11.10
N SER A 124 12.12 -2.62 10.11
CA SER A 124 13.12 -3.67 9.89
C SER A 124 14.42 -3.14 9.26
N ALA A 125 15.51 -3.87 9.47
CA ALA A 125 16.72 -3.82 8.64
C ALA A 125 17.03 -5.25 8.19
N GLY A 126 17.01 -5.48 6.88
CA GLY A 126 17.00 -6.81 6.31
C GLY A 126 15.81 -7.62 6.82
N ILE A 127 16.08 -8.83 7.28
CA ILE A 127 15.11 -9.73 7.90
C ILE A 127 14.89 -9.47 9.40
N LEU A 128 15.72 -8.60 10.01
CA LEU A 128 15.65 -8.32 11.45
C LEU A 128 14.59 -7.25 11.72
N MET A 129 13.62 -7.58 12.58
CA MET A 129 12.55 -6.67 12.99
C MET A 129 13.01 -5.80 14.18
N TYR A 130 12.79 -4.49 14.07
CA TYR A 130 13.09 -3.50 15.11
C TYR A 130 11.84 -3.07 15.88
N THR A 131 10.67 -3.13 15.25
CA THR A 131 9.40 -2.93 15.93
C THR A 131 9.07 -4.14 16.84
N SER A 132 8.49 -3.88 18.00
CA SER A 132 7.95 -4.92 18.88
C SER A 132 6.56 -5.39 18.48
N ASP A 133 5.90 -4.71 17.54
CA ASP A 133 4.59 -5.11 17.03
C ASP A 133 4.73 -6.32 16.10
N LEU A 134 4.35 -7.49 16.60
CA LEU A 134 4.47 -8.81 15.96
C LEU A 134 3.67 -8.94 14.65
N ARG A 135 2.75 -8.00 14.38
CA ARG A 135 1.98 -7.96 13.14
C ARG A 135 2.83 -7.61 11.94
N PHE A 136 3.89 -6.84 12.14
CA PHE A 136 4.83 -6.47 11.09
C PHE A 136 5.88 -7.57 10.95
N GLN A 137 6.09 -8.06 9.73
CA GLN A 137 7.09 -9.07 9.41
C GLN A 137 7.69 -8.80 8.03
N VAL A 138 8.95 -9.16 7.81
CA VAL A 138 9.55 -9.15 6.48
C VAL A 138 9.56 -10.56 5.93
N ILE A 139 9.01 -10.72 4.73
CA ILE A 139 9.10 -11.95 3.95
C ILE A 139 10.15 -11.74 2.87
N HIS A 140 11.24 -12.50 2.99
CA HIS A 140 12.35 -12.52 2.04
C HIS A 140 12.77 -13.97 1.80
N PRO A 141 12.30 -14.60 0.70
CA PRO A 141 12.76 -15.93 0.32
C PRO A 141 14.26 -15.91 0.01
N ASP A 142 14.96 -17.00 0.32
CA ASP A 142 16.42 -17.09 0.11
C ASP A 142 16.82 -16.74 -1.32
N LYS A 143 17.82 -15.86 -1.47
CA LYS A 143 18.35 -15.37 -2.76
C LYS A 143 17.32 -14.66 -3.63
N SER A 144 16.18 -14.24 -3.08
CA SER A 144 15.17 -13.48 -3.81
C SER A 144 15.54 -12.00 -3.88
N GLU A 145 15.05 -11.31 -4.91
CA GLU A 145 15.08 -9.84 -4.98
C GLU A 145 13.89 -9.21 -4.22
N ASN A 146 12.95 -10.03 -3.75
CA ASN A 146 11.74 -9.61 -3.07
C ASN A 146 11.97 -9.36 -1.58
N TRP A 147 11.62 -8.16 -1.15
CA TRP A 147 11.61 -7.70 0.24
C TRP A 147 10.20 -7.23 0.56
N THR A 148 9.34 -8.16 0.99
CA THR A 148 7.93 -7.86 1.22
C THR A 148 7.69 -7.53 2.68
N LEU A 149 7.14 -6.34 2.98
CA LEU A 149 6.61 -6.05 4.31
C LEU A 149 5.19 -6.64 4.41
N GLN A 150 5.02 -7.59 5.31
CA GLN A 150 3.73 -8.16 5.69
C GLN A 150 3.21 -7.44 6.92
N ILE A 151 1.93 -7.04 6.88
CA ILE A 151 1.22 -6.43 8.00
C ILE A 151 -0.01 -7.27 8.29
N LYS A 152 0.05 -8.10 9.34
CA LYS A 152 -1.05 -8.97 9.76
C LYS A 152 -2.12 -8.17 10.50
N SER A 153 -3.38 -8.48 10.22
CA SER A 153 -4.54 -7.83 10.87
C SER A 153 -4.41 -6.30 10.99
N PRO A 154 -4.18 -5.60 9.87
CA PRO A 154 -4.01 -4.15 9.86
C PRO A 154 -5.29 -3.45 10.33
N GLN A 155 -5.11 -2.31 10.95
CA GLN A 155 -6.17 -1.43 11.45
C GLN A 155 -6.19 -0.14 10.66
N ILE A 156 -7.29 0.61 10.69
CA ILE A 156 -7.42 1.90 9.98
C ILE A 156 -6.26 2.84 10.32
N ARG A 157 -5.80 2.84 11.59
CA ARG A 157 -4.65 3.63 12.08
C ARG A 157 -3.29 3.26 11.48
N ASP A 158 -3.18 2.08 10.87
CA ASP A 158 -1.95 1.63 10.19
C ASP A 158 -1.88 2.19 8.76
N SER A 159 -2.94 2.83 8.26
CA SER A 159 -2.92 3.55 6.98
C SER A 159 -1.87 4.65 6.99
N GLY A 160 -1.24 4.86 5.84
CA GLY A 160 -0.21 5.88 5.66
C GLY A 160 0.92 5.40 4.77
N VAL A 161 2.03 6.14 4.82
CA VAL A 161 3.18 5.90 3.95
C VAL A 161 4.24 5.05 4.66
N TYR A 162 4.66 3.99 3.98
CA TYR A 162 5.77 3.12 4.34
C TYR A 162 6.90 3.29 3.32
N GLU A 163 8.14 3.32 3.78
CA GLU A 163 9.32 3.52 2.94
C GLU A 163 10.15 2.25 2.92
N CYS A 164 10.39 1.72 1.72
CA CYS A 164 11.43 0.73 1.46
C CYS A 164 12.72 1.48 1.12
N GLN A 165 13.77 1.30 1.92
CA GLN A 165 15.04 2.02 1.78
C GLN A 165 16.18 1.04 1.53
N VAL A 166 17.08 1.37 0.60
CA VAL A 166 18.33 0.65 0.34
C VAL A 166 19.51 1.45 0.90
N SER A 167 20.45 0.77 1.56
CA SER A 167 21.64 1.38 2.21
C SER A 167 22.74 1.87 1.24
N THR A 168 22.35 2.42 0.09
CA THR A 168 23.25 3.12 -0.83
C THR A 168 23.66 4.49 -0.30
N GLU A 169 24.69 5.09 -0.90
CA GLU A 169 25.11 6.46 -0.65
C GLU A 169 25.03 7.26 -1.97
N PRO A 170 24.11 8.22 -2.12
CA PRO A 170 23.03 8.58 -1.19
C PRO A 170 21.98 7.47 -1.08
N LYS A 171 21.20 7.49 0.01
CA LYS A 171 20.16 6.48 0.24
C LYS A 171 19.14 6.45 -0.89
N MET A 172 18.81 5.26 -1.36
CA MET A 172 17.72 5.04 -2.30
C MET A 172 16.46 4.64 -1.54
N SER A 173 15.30 5.13 -1.98
CA SER A 173 14.03 4.88 -1.30
C SER A 173 12.84 4.80 -2.25
N LEU A 174 11.87 3.94 -1.91
CA LEU A 174 10.54 3.91 -2.51
C LEU A 174 9.46 4.03 -1.44
N ASN A 175 8.47 4.87 -1.71
CA ASN A 175 7.30 5.06 -0.85
C ASN A 175 6.13 4.20 -1.32
N TYR A 176 5.44 3.59 -0.36
CA TYR A 176 4.23 2.80 -0.52
C TYR A 176 3.12 3.45 0.29
N SER A 177 1.97 3.71 -0.32
CA SER A 177 0.78 4.19 0.34
C SER A 177 -0.14 3.01 0.68
N LEU A 178 -0.31 2.75 1.98
CA LEU A 178 -1.25 1.77 2.48
C LEU A 178 -2.55 2.47 2.89
N ASN A 179 -3.67 2.03 2.31
CA ASN A 179 -5.01 2.42 2.74
C ASN A 179 -5.71 1.20 3.38
N VAL A 180 -6.04 1.30 4.66
CA VAL A 180 -6.77 0.25 5.39
C VAL A 180 -8.21 0.74 5.57
N ASP A 181 -9.13 0.11 4.85
CA ASP A 181 -10.54 0.48 4.85
C ASP A 181 -11.38 -0.53 5.65
N ALA A 182 -12.56 -0.13 6.11
CA ALA A 182 -13.48 -1.01 6.82
C ALA A 182 -13.82 -2.23 5.94
N ALA A 183 -13.84 -3.41 6.56
CA ALA A 183 -14.35 -4.60 5.90
C ALA A 183 -15.85 -4.42 5.61
N GLY A 184 -16.22 -4.45 4.34
CA GLY A 184 -17.56 -4.13 3.89
C GLY A 184 -17.92 -4.85 2.61
N ALA A 185 -19.21 -5.10 2.45
CA ALA A 185 -19.80 -5.42 1.17
C ALA A 185 -20.04 -4.14 0.35
N ARG A 186 -20.05 -4.27 -0.97
CA ARG A 186 -20.47 -3.23 -1.90
C ARG A 186 -21.30 -3.85 -3.01
N ILE A 187 -22.52 -3.33 -3.20
CA ILE A 187 -23.34 -3.70 -4.36
C ILE A 187 -22.90 -2.82 -5.55
N LEU A 188 -22.62 -3.46 -6.68
CA LEU A 188 -22.25 -2.76 -7.92
C LEU A 188 -23.47 -2.05 -8.52
N GLY A 189 -23.25 -0.85 -9.03
CA GLY A 189 -24.29 -0.03 -9.66
C GLY A 189 -24.67 1.19 -8.81
N PRO A 190 -25.72 1.91 -9.21
CA PRO A 190 -26.24 3.05 -8.46
C PRO A 190 -26.94 2.59 -7.16
N SER A 191 -27.08 3.51 -6.20
CA SER A 191 -27.84 3.28 -4.97
C SER A 191 -29.34 3.07 -5.22
N ASP A 192 -29.87 3.63 -6.31
CA ASP A 192 -31.25 3.49 -6.76
C ASP A 192 -31.27 2.92 -8.18
N LEU A 193 -31.80 1.71 -8.34
CA LEU A 193 -31.84 0.95 -9.58
C LEU A 193 -33.26 0.85 -10.11
N TYR A 194 -33.46 1.20 -11.38
CA TYR A 194 -34.76 1.15 -12.05
C TYR A 194 -34.76 0.04 -13.09
N VAL A 195 -35.70 -0.90 -12.99
CA VAL A 195 -35.81 -2.06 -13.89
C VAL A 195 -37.24 -2.14 -14.44
N LYS A 196 -37.41 -2.46 -15.72
CA LYS A 196 -38.75 -2.63 -16.28
C LYS A 196 -39.36 -3.97 -15.86
N THR A 197 -40.68 -4.01 -15.67
CA THR A 197 -41.39 -5.28 -15.48
C THR A 197 -41.09 -6.28 -16.59
N GLY A 198 -40.95 -7.55 -16.23
CA GLY A 198 -40.58 -8.64 -17.13
C GLY A 198 -39.08 -8.72 -17.47
N SER A 199 -38.28 -7.71 -17.12
CA SER A 199 -36.84 -7.70 -17.40
C SER A 199 -36.04 -8.53 -16.39
N LEU A 200 -34.76 -8.75 -16.70
CA LEU A 200 -33.78 -9.39 -15.82
C LEU A 200 -33.18 -8.39 -14.83
N LEU A 201 -33.32 -8.64 -13.54
CA LEU A 201 -32.62 -7.91 -12.47
C LEU A 201 -31.42 -8.73 -12.00
N THR A 202 -30.24 -8.13 -11.96
CA THR A 202 -29.02 -8.73 -11.43
C THR A 202 -28.34 -7.77 -10.46
N LEU A 203 -28.22 -8.18 -9.20
CA LEU A 203 -27.47 -7.45 -8.18
C LEU A 203 -26.18 -8.21 -7.90
N THR A 204 -25.05 -7.52 -8.04
CA THR A 204 -23.72 -8.10 -7.78
C THR A 204 -23.12 -7.47 -6.54
N CYS A 205 -22.91 -8.25 -5.50
CA CYS A 205 -22.28 -7.85 -4.25
C CYS A 205 -20.83 -8.33 -4.22
N LEU A 206 -19.90 -7.40 -4.05
CA LEU A 206 -18.47 -7.65 -3.88
C LEU A 206 -18.07 -7.43 -2.43
N MET A 207 -17.26 -8.32 -1.88
CA MET A 207 -16.71 -8.19 -0.54
C MET A 207 -15.27 -7.68 -0.64
N SER A 208 -14.91 -6.70 0.20
CA SER A 208 -13.54 -6.19 0.28
C SER A 208 -12.56 -7.14 0.99
N GLN A 209 -13.06 -8.25 1.55
CA GLN A 209 -12.31 -9.27 2.29
C GLN A 209 -11.71 -10.33 1.36
N GLY A 210 -10.46 -10.72 1.64
CA GLY A 210 -9.72 -11.80 0.98
C GLY A 210 -10.16 -13.22 1.37
N PRO A 211 -9.48 -14.28 0.86
CA PRO A 211 -9.91 -15.68 0.99
C PRO A 211 -9.76 -16.26 2.39
N HIS A 212 -9.19 -15.51 3.33
CA HIS A 212 -9.07 -15.91 4.73
C HIS A 212 -10.29 -15.41 5.48
N ASP A 213 -11.03 -16.35 6.07
CA ASP A 213 -12.35 -16.23 6.70
C ASP A 213 -13.51 -16.17 5.71
N LEU A 214 -13.79 -17.33 5.09
CA LEU A 214 -14.97 -17.58 4.27
C LEU A 214 -16.25 -17.44 5.10
N GLY A 215 -16.70 -16.21 5.25
CA GLY A 215 -18.04 -15.90 5.69
C GLY A 215 -19.08 -16.26 4.62
N THR A 216 -20.29 -16.65 5.03
CA THR A 216 -21.43 -16.73 4.11
C THR A 216 -21.98 -15.33 3.82
N VAL A 217 -22.63 -15.19 2.65
CA VAL A 217 -23.37 -13.98 2.29
C VAL A 217 -24.83 -14.30 2.12
N ALA A 218 -25.66 -13.57 2.85
CA ALA A 218 -27.12 -13.65 2.77
C ALA A 218 -27.67 -12.41 2.08
N TRP A 219 -28.73 -12.60 1.30
CA TRP A 219 -29.49 -11.51 0.68
C TRP A 219 -30.80 -11.30 1.44
N TYR A 220 -31.16 -10.04 1.66
CA TYR A 220 -32.42 -9.64 2.27
C TYR A 220 -33.14 -8.63 1.38
N ARG A 221 -34.47 -8.66 1.39
CA ARG A 221 -35.34 -7.64 0.82
C ARG A 221 -36.14 -7.03 1.98
N GLY A 222 -35.86 -5.78 2.31
CA GLY A 222 -36.28 -5.18 3.57
C GLY A 222 -35.65 -5.95 4.75
N ASN A 223 -36.49 -6.53 5.60
CA ASN A 223 -36.05 -7.35 6.74
C ASN A 223 -36.21 -8.87 6.50
N GLU A 224 -36.69 -9.27 5.33
CA GLU A 224 -36.94 -10.69 5.02
C GLU A 224 -35.79 -11.28 4.20
N PRO A 225 -35.34 -12.52 4.51
CA PRO A 225 -34.34 -13.18 3.69
C PRO A 225 -34.90 -13.48 2.30
N VAL A 226 -34.08 -13.28 1.27
CA VAL A 226 -34.44 -13.64 -0.10
C VAL A 226 -34.43 -15.16 -0.24
N VAL A 227 -35.62 -15.74 -0.42
CA VAL A 227 -35.78 -17.18 -0.65
C VAL A 227 -35.59 -17.48 -2.14
N THR A 228 -34.64 -18.35 -2.47
CA THR A 228 -34.48 -18.85 -3.85
C THR A 228 -35.72 -19.61 -4.26
N SER A 229 -36.18 -19.40 -5.50
CA SER A 229 -37.36 -20.12 -5.98
C SER A 229 -37.04 -21.63 -6.09
N PRO A 230 -37.96 -22.53 -5.71
CA PRO A 230 -37.75 -23.96 -5.95
C PRO A 230 -37.64 -24.22 -7.44
N HIS A 231 -36.80 -25.19 -7.82
CA HIS A 231 -36.78 -25.69 -9.19
C HIS A 231 -38.11 -26.38 -9.45
N SER A 232 -38.86 -25.96 -10.48
CA SER A 232 -40.10 -26.65 -10.83
C SER A 232 -39.77 -27.99 -11.44
N GLU A 233 -40.31 -29.08 -10.89
CA GLU A 233 -40.12 -30.46 -11.39
C GLU A 233 -40.48 -30.63 -12.88
N ASN A 234 -41.28 -29.70 -13.43
CA ASN A 234 -41.71 -29.68 -14.84
C ASN A 234 -40.73 -28.96 -15.79
N ASP A 235 -39.68 -28.32 -15.28
CA ASP A 235 -38.72 -27.55 -16.09
C ASP A 235 -37.32 -28.13 -15.92
N VAL A 236 -37.10 -29.29 -16.56
CA VAL A 236 -35.87 -30.11 -16.49
C VAL A 236 -34.60 -29.32 -16.90
N ASN A 237 -34.74 -28.13 -17.48
CA ASN A 237 -33.64 -27.26 -17.91
C ASN A 237 -33.74 -25.78 -17.45
N GLY A 238 -34.76 -25.39 -16.67
CA GLY A 238 -35.00 -23.98 -16.34
C GLY A 238 -34.41 -23.52 -15.00
N GLU A 239 -33.57 -22.48 -15.02
CA GLU A 239 -33.14 -21.83 -13.76
C GLU A 239 -34.35 -21.26 -13.00
N PRO A 240 -34.42 -21.41 -11.66
CA PRO A 240 -35.47 -20.80 -10.87
C PRO A 240 -35.53 -19.27 -11.07
N ARG A 241 -36.72 -18.69 -10.86
CA ARG A 241 -36.92 -17.24 -11.07
C ARG A 241 -35.96 -16.38 -10.27
N ILE A 242 -35.81 -16.69 -8.97
CA ILE A 242 -34.86 -16.05 -8.06
C ILE A 242 -33.73 -17.03 -7.77
N THR A 243 -32.50 -16.66 -8.12
CA THR A 243 -31.30 -17.44 -7.84
C THR A 243 -30.23 -16.59 -7.17
N VAL A 244 -29.47 -17.22 -6.28
CA VAL A 244 -28.29 -16.63 -5.65
C VAL A 244 -27.11 -17.54 -5.95
N LYS A 245 -26.05 -16.99 -6.53
CA LYS A 245 -24.79 -17.70 -6.78
C LYS A 245 -23.66 -16.96 -6.10
N THR A 246 -22.82 -17.68 -5.35
CA THR A 246 -21.64 -17.12 -4.68
C THR A 246 -20.40 -17.80 -5.23
N GLU A 247 -19.46 -17.00 -5.75
CA GLU A 247 -18.28 -17.46 -6.48
C GLU A 247 -17.02 -16.82 -5.90
N TRP A 248 -15.90 -17.56 -5.98
CA TRP A 248 -14.57 -17.10 -5.62
C TRP A 248 -13.64 -17.21 -6.85
N SER A 249 -13.35 -16.08 -7.51
CA SER A 249 -12.38 -16.05 -8.63
C SER A 249 -11.28 -14.99 -8.45
N GLY A 250 -11.33 -14.22 -7.36
CA GLY A 250 -10.34 -13.19 -7.01
C GLY A 250 -10.79 -12.35 -5.81
N ALA A 251 -12.10 -12.07 -5.74
CA ALA A 251 -12.80 -11.58 -4.57
C ALA A 251 -14.09 -12.40 -4.39
N LEU A 252 -14.55 -12.58 -3.15
CA LEU A 252 -15.86 -13.20 -2.90
C LEU A 252 -16.92 -12.33 -3.58
N THR A 253 -17.70 -12.95 -4.46
CA THR A 253 -18.75 -12.27 -5.22
C THR A 253 -20.05 -13.05 -5.06
N SER A 254 -21.11 -12.38 -4.58
CA SER A 254 -22.46 -12.96 -4.54
C SER A 254 -23.36 -12.25 -5.53
N ARG A 255 -24.07 -13.01 -6.36
CA ARG A 255 -24.96 -12.51 -7.41
C ARG A 255 -26.39 -12.98 -7.14
N LEU A 256 -27.28 -12.02 -6.93
CA LEU A 256 -28.72 -12.25 -6.88
C LEU A 256 -29.32 -11.94 -8.24
N LYS A 257 -29.99 -12.93 -8.85
CA LYS A 257 -30.62 -12.84 -10.17
C LYS A 257 -32.12 -13.09 -10.03
N ILE A 258 -32.92 -12.15 -10.53
CA ILE A 258 -34.39 -12.25 -10.58
C ILE A 258 -34.80 -12.14 -12.05
N THR A 259 -35.25 -13.26 -12.64
CA THR A 259 -35.83 -13.27 -13.99
C THR A 259 -37.29 -12.83 -13.94
N HIS A 260 -37.78 -12.23 -15.04
CA HIS A 260 -39.16 -11.77 -15.16
C HIS A 260 -39.60 -10.89 -13.97
N ALA A 261 -38.88 -9.79 -13.72
CA ALA A 261 -39.10 -8.91 -12.58
C ALA A 261 -40.56 -8.43 -12.48
N LYS A 262 -41.15 -8.52 -11.29
CA LYS A 262 -42.51 -8.07 -10.99
C LYS A 262 -42.47 -6.76 -10.21
N SER A 263 -43.55 -5.97 -10.26
CA SER A 263 -43.67 -4.75 -9.43
C SER A 263 -43.47 -5.04 -7.94
N SER A 264 -43.91 -6.21 -7.47
CA SER A 264 -43.72 -6.70 -6.10
C SER A 264 -42.28 -7.08 -5.74
N ASP A 265 -41.36 -7.16 -6.71
CA ASP A 265 -39.94 -7.35 -6.45
C ASP A 265 -39.25 -6.02 -6.09
N SER A 266 -39.94 -4.87 -6.13
CA SER A 266 -39.40 -3.58 -5.69
C SER A 266 -39.11 -3.59 -4.18
N GLY A 267 -38.07 -2.86 -3.76
CA GLY A 267 -37.72 -2.68 -2.36
C GLY A 267 -36.23 -2.52 -2.13
N ASN A 268 -35.86 -2.48 -0.85
CA ASN A 268 -34.48 -2.27 -0.42
C ASN A 268 -33.81 -3.63 -0.30
N TYR A 269 -32.89 -3.93 -1.22
CA TYR A 269 -32.11 -5.15 -1.20
C TYR A 269 -30.83 -4.91 -0.41
N SER A 270 -30.48 -5.84 0.47
CA SER A 270 -29.20 -5.81 1.18
C SER A 270 -28.44 -7.11 1.02
N CYS A 271 -27.12 -7.00 0.81
CA CYS A 271 -26.21 -8.13 0.93
C CYS A 271 -25.47 -8.03 2.26
N VAL A 272 -25.58 -9.10 3.04
CA VAL A 272 -25.13 -9.16 4.43
C VAL A 272 -24.07 -10.26 4.54
N PRO A 273 -22.77 -9.90 4.56
CA PRO A 273 -21.71 -10.84 4.91
C PRO A 273 -21.70 -11.09 6.42
N THR A 274 -21.23 -12.28 6.83
CA THR A 274 -21.15 -12.68 8.26
C THR A 274 -20.10 -11.90 9.06
N VAL A 275 -19.04 -11.41 8.43
CA VAL A 275 -17.87 -10.79 9.09
C VAL A 275 -17.50 -9.40 8.53
N ALA A 276 -18.48 -8.69 7.97
CA ALA A 276 -18.26 -7.36 7.39
C ALA A 276 -19.54 -6.50 7.41
N GLN A 277 -19.40 -5.21 7.11
CA GLN A 277 -20.55 -4.31 6.99
C GLN A 277 -21.44 -4.68 5.79
N ARG A 278 -22.76 -4.56 5.95
CA ARG A 278 -23.75 -4.81 4.88
C ARG A 278 -23.76 -3.68 3.84
N ALA A 279 -24.13 -4.01 2.61
CA ALA A 279 -24.47 -3.02 1.58
C ALA A 279 -25.95 -3.08 1.23
N ILE A 280 -26.50 -1.95 0.80
CA ILE A 280 -27.92 -1.77 0.49
C ILE A 280 -28.07 -1.08 -0.88
N VAL A 281 -29.07 -1.49 -1.65
CA VAL A 281 -29.51 -0.86 -2.90
C VAL A 281 -31.04 -0.81 -2.94
N ASN A 282 -31.61 0.28 -3.42
CA ASN A 282 -33.04 0.42 -3.62
C ASN A 282 -33.39 0.02 -5.04
N VAL A 283 -34.34 -0.90 -5.22
CA VAL A 283 -34.77 -1.37 -6.53
C VAL A 283 -36.20 -0.95 -6.79
N HIS A 284 -36.42 -0.31 -7.92
CA HIS A 284 -37.71 0.13 -8.42
C HIS A 284 -38.06 -0.61 -9.70
N VAL A 285 -39.08 -1.48 -9.64
CA VAL A 285 -39.58 -2.16 -10.83
C VAL A 285 -40.74 -1.35 -11.42
N ILE A 286 -40.52 -0.77 -12.60
CA ILE A 286 -41.46 0.15 -13.26
C ILE A 286 -42.16 -0.50 -14.44
N ASN A 287 -43.44 -0.17 -14.65
CA ASN A 287 -44.15 -0.54 -15.86
C ASN A 287 -43.67 0.36 -17.01
N GLY A 288 -43.32 -0.23 -18.14
CA GLY A 288 -42.60 0.43 -19.24
C GLY A 288 -43.34 1.53 -20.00
N GLU A 289 -44.45 2.06 -19.50
CA GLU A 289 -45.30 3.00 -20.25
C GLU A 289 -44.93 4.48 -20.05
N HIS A 290 -44.22 4.90 -19.00
CA HIS A 290 -43.88 6.32 -18.80
C HIS A 290 -42.50 6.51 -18.13
N PRO A 291 -41.41 6.80 -18.88
CA PRO A 291 -40.20 7.32 -18.25
C PRO A 291 -40.50 8.71 -17.69
N ALA A 292 -40.26 8.91 -16.39
CA ALA A 292 -40.44 10.19 -15.73
C ALA A 292 -39.62 11.28 -16.46
N ALA A 293 -40.31 12.29 -16.97
CA ALA A 293 -39.68 13.49 -17.48
C ALA A 293 -39.02 14.22 -16.29
N MET A 294 -37.68 14.26 -16.26
CA MET A 294 -36.94 15.17 -15.40
C MET A 294 -37.23 16.61 -15.85
N GLN A 295 -38.18 17.28 -15.17
CA GLN A 295 -38.33 18.72 -15.31
C GLN A 295 -37.30 19.41 -14.41
N HIS A 296 -36.15 19.79 -14.98
CA HIS A 296 -35.37 20.88 -14.43
C HIS A 296 -36.15 22.18 -14.71
N GLY A 297 -36.96 22.61 -13.75
CA GLY A 297 -37.61 23.92 -13.78
C GLY A 297 -36.56 25.00 -13.52
N ASN A 298 -35.99 25.57 -14.57
CA ASN A 298 -35.27 26.84 -14.47
C ASN A 298 -35.40 27.65 -15.76
N THR A 299 -36.58 28.23 -15.96
CA THR A 299 -36.78 29.34 -16.91
C THR A 299 -36.73 30.65 -16.15
N ALA A 300 -35.51 31.20 -16.00
CA ALA A 300 -35.34 32.63 -15.81
C ALA A 300 -35.36 33.27 -17.22
N ALA A 301 -36.56 33.63 -17.69
CA ALA A 301 -36.74 34.50 -18.84
C ALA A 301 -37.08 35.91 -18.32
N GLY A 302 -36.26 36.89 -18.70
CA GLY A 302 -36.34 38.25 -18.18
C GLY A 302 -37.39 39.16 -18.83
N SER A 303 -37.66 40.24 -18.10
CA SER A 303 -38.12 41.58 -18.51
C SER A 303 -39.61 41.73 -18.90
N PRO A 304 -40.28 42.89 -18.68
CA PRO A 304 -39.72 44.24 -18.53
C PRO A 304 -40.28 45.14 -17.40
N ALA A 305 -39.63 46.29 -17.31
CA ALA A 305 -39.87 47.41 -16.39
C ALA A 305 -41.34 47.85 -16.27
N SER A 306 -41.76 48.16 -15.04
CA SER A 306 -42.91 49.04 -14.80
C SER A 306 -42.58 50.04 -13.69
N LYS A 307 -42.57 51.31 -14.08
CA LYS A 307 -42.42 52.48 -13.22
C LYS A 307 -43.68 52.62 -12.37
N THR A 308 -43.55 52.72 -11.05
CA THR A 308 -44.46 53.49 -10.17
C THR A 308 -43.94 53.47 -8.73
N VAL A 309 -42.98 54.35 -8.45
CA VAL A 309 -42.68 54.80 -7.09
C VAL A 309 -43.32 56.17 -6.97
N LEU A 310 -44.51 56.25 -6.38
CA LEU A 310 -45.02 57.48 -5.79
C LEU A 310 -46.28 57.22 -4.97
N VAL A 311 -46.28 57.81 -3.78
CA VAL A 311 -47.39 58.01 -2.85
C VAL A 311 -47.70 56.81 -1.95
N MET A 312 -47.21 56.89 -0.70
CA MET A 312 -47.99 56.76 0.56
C MET A 312 -47.02 56.66 1.76
N LEU A 313 -46.21 57.71 1.99
CA LEU A 313 -45.45 57.90 3.22
C LEU A 313 -45.59 59.35 3.71
N ALA A 314 -46.83 59.83 3.69
CA ALA A 314 -47.22 61.11 4.26
C ALA A 314 -48.54 60.94 5.04
N PHE A 315 -48.58 60.04 6.03
CA PHE A 315 -49.72 59.94 6.96
C PHE A 315 -49.37 59.36 8.35
N PHE A 316 -48.11 59.47 8.80
CA PHE A 316 -47.73 59.16 10.19
C PHE A 316 -46.78 60.22 10.79
N LEU A 317 -47.01 61.49 10.46
CA LEU A 317 -46.57 62.63 11.29
C LEU A 317 -47.82 63.44 11.67
N GLY A 318 -48.55 62.93 12.65
CA GLY A 318 -49.70 63.60 13.23
C GLY A 318 -50.30 62.69 14.29
N GLN A 319 -50.23 63.14 15.54
CA GLN A 319 -50.67 62.47 16.79
C GLN A 319 -49.58 61.55 17.40
N LEU A 320 -49.02 61.77 18.59
CA LEU A 320 -49.22 62.70 19.72
C LEU A 320 -47.82 62.98 20.31
N ARG A 321 -47.44 64.23 20.58
CA ARG A 321 -47.42 64.89 21.90
C ARG A 321 -46.76 64.07 23.01
#